data_AF-A0A7Z9L8J5-F1
#
_entry.id   AF-A0A7Z9L8J5-F1
#
_cell.length_a   1.000
_cell.length_b   1.000
_cell.length_c   1.000
_cell.angle_alpha   90.00
_cell.angle_beta   90.00
_cell.angle_gamma   90.00
#
_symmetry.space_group_name_H-M   'P 1'
#
loop_
_entity.id
_entity.type
_entity.pdbx_description
1 polymer ?
#
loop_
_entity_poly.entity_id
_entity_poly.type
_entity_poly.pdbx_seq_one_letter_code
_entity_poly.pdbx_strand_id
1 'polypeptide(L)' 'ATWFYRQGQLSKSQATLLQAIELDPEFFEAYNRLGLIFLEQGKRPEAILHFQQALKVNPDYEQARLNLSRAMLIP' A
#
# COMPACT_ATOMS: atom_id res chain seq x y z
N ALA A 1 21.22 -13.49 -1.46
CA ALA A 1 21.46 -12.07 -1.08
C ALA A 1 20.28 -11.15 -1.41
N THR A 2 19.62 -11.31 -2.57
CA THR A 2 18.52 -10.44 -3.05
C THR A 2 17.31 -10.30 -2.12
N TRP A 3 16.98 -11.32 -1.32
CA TRP A 3 15.82 -11.27 -0.41
C TRP A 3 16.00 -10.26 0.74
N PHE A 4 17.20 -10.19 1.34
CA PHE A 4 17.52 -9.21 2.39
C PHE A 4 17.53 -7.77 1.86
N TYR A 5 18.06 -7.57 0.65
CA TYR A 5 18.05 -6.24 0.01
C TYR A 5 16.63 -5.75 -0.26
N ARG A 6 15.76 -6.64 -0.76
CA ARG A 6 14.35 -6.28 -1.01
C ARG A 6 13.63 -5.92 0.28
N GLN A 7 13.77 -6.71 1.34
CA GLN A 7 13.10 -6.41 2.62
C GLN A 7 13.60 -5.10 3.24
N GLY A 8 14.91 -4.82 3.19
CA GLY A 8 15.45 -3.55 3.68
C GLY A 8 14.93 -2.33 2.91
N GLN A 9 14.73 -2.45 1.59
CA GLN A 9 14.16 -1.39 0.77
C GLN A 9 12.66 -1.21 1.02
N LEU A 10 11.90 -2.30 1.20
CA LEU A 10 10.49 -2.27 1.53
C LEU A 10 10.24 -1.57 2.87
N SER A 11 11.04 -1.87 3.89
CA SER A 11 10.93 -1.21 5.20
C SER A 11 11.25 0.29 5.14
N LYS A 12 12.28 0.70 4.37
CA LYS A 12 12.59 2.12 4.17
C LYS A 12 11.49 2.86 3.39
N SER A 13 10.95 2.20 2.37
CA SER A 13 9.82 2.73 1.58
C SER A 13 8.59 2.92 2.46
N GLN A 14 8.26 1.93 3.30
CA GLN A 14 7.14 2.00 4.23
C GLN A 14 7.26 3.19 5.20
N ALA A 15 8.43 3.40 5.81
CA ALA A 15 8.65 4.53 6.71
C ALA A 15 8.46 5.88 6.00
N THR A 16 8.96 6.00 4.77
CA THR A 16 8.81 7.23 3.97
C THR A 16 7.35 7.52 3.62
N LEU A 17 6.58 6.47 3.29
CA LEU A 17 5.16 6.59 2.97
C LEU A 17 4.31 6.94 4.21
N LEU A 18 4.66 6.40 5.38
CA LEU A 18 4.00 6.78 6.64
C LEU A 18 4.26 8.25 6.98
N GLN A 19 5.49 8.73 6.82
CA GLN A 19 5.79 10.16 6.97
C GLN A 19 5.02 11.02 5.96
N ALA A 20 4.88 10.56 4.72
CA ALA A 20 4.09 11.28 3.72
C ALA A 20 2.60 11.38 4.14
N ILE A 21 2.05 10.34 4.76
CA ILE A 21 0.67 10.33 5.29
C ILE A 21 0.53 11.22 6.54
N GLU A 22 1.56 11.28 7.38
CA GLU A 22 1.58 12.19 8.54
C GLU A 22 1.61 13.67 8.12
N LEU A 23 2.33 13.98 7.04
CA LEU A 23 2.40 15.31 6.46
C LEU A 23 1.15 15.67 5.65
N ASP A 24 0.61 14.71 4.91
CA ASP A 24 -0.58 14.83 4.08
C ASP A 24 -1.48 13.59 4.22
N PRO A 25 -2.47 13.65 5.12
CA PRO A 25 -3.45 12.57 5.30
C PRO A 25 -4.35 12.34 4.08
N GLU A 26 -4.39 13.26 3.11
CA GLU A 26 -5.15 13.15 1.88
C GLU A 26 -4.29 12.59 0.72
N PHE A 27 -3.07 12.15 1.00
CA PHE A 27 -2.20 11.56 -0.01
C PHE A 27 -2.56 10.10 -0.33
N PHE A 28 -3.61 9.92 -1.13
CA PHE A 28 -4.17 8.62 -1.49
C PHE A 28 -3.17 7.70 -2.20
N GLU A 29 -2.20 8.24 -2.95
CA GLU A 29 -1.14 7.44 -3.58
C GLU A 29 -0.22 6.77 -2.55
N ALA A 30 0.03 7.41 -1.39
CA ALA A 30 0.83 6.80 -0.34
C ALA A 30 0.14 5.59 0.28
N TYR A 31 -1.17 5.69 0.54
CA TYR A 31 -1.96 4.56 0.99
C TYR A 31 -1.93 3.40 -0.02
N ASN A 32 -2.07 3.69 -1.31
CA ASN A 32 -1.97 2.64 -2.34
C ASN A 32 -0.57 2.00 -2.40
N ARG A 33 0.50 2.78 -2.29
CA ARG A 33 1.87 2.25 -2.25
C ARG A 33 2.12 1.38 -1.01
N LEU A 34 1.59 1.77 0.15
CA LEU A 34 1.63 0.93 1.35
C LEU A 34 0.91 -0.39 1.13
N GLY A 35 -0.29 -0.35 0.53
CA GLY A 35 -1.03 -1.57 0.21
C GLY A 35 -0.24 -2.53 -0.68
N LEU A 36 0.46 -2.01 -1.69
CA LEU A 36 1.33 -2.84 -2.56
C LEU A 36 2.49 -3.46 -1.77
N ILE A 37 3.15 -2.70 -0.90
CA ILE A 37 4.23 -3.22 -0.04
C ILE A 37 3.72 -4.35 0.85
N PHE A 38 2.55 -4.19 1.46
CA PHE A 38 1.94 -5.23 2.29
C PHE A 38 1.55 -6.47 1.47
N LEU A 39 1.04 -6.31 0.24
CA LEU A 39 0.82 -7.44 -0.67
C LEU A 39 2.12 -8.19 -0.98
N GLU A 40 3.21 -7.48 -1.25
CA GLU A 40 4.52 -8.10 -1.51
C GLU A 40 5.07 -8.85 -0.28
N GLN A 41 4.71 -8.41 0.92
CA GLN A 41 5.04 -9.08 2.19
C GLN A 41 4.10 -10.25 2.52
N GLY A 42 3.06 -10.51 1.71
CA GLY A 42 2.04 -11.53 1.97
C GLY A 42 1.00 -11.10 3.02
N LYS A 43 1.06 -9.86 3.50
CA LYS A 43 0.16 -9.26 4.49
C LYS A 43 -1.09 -8.70 3.81
N ARG A 44 -1.92 -9.61 3.31
CA ARG A 44 -3.12 -9.27 2.52
C ARG A 44 -4.15 -8.43 3.28
N PRO A 45 -4.51 -8.75 4.54
CA PRO A 45 -5.49 -7.96 5.28
C PRO A 45 -5.08 -6.50 5.43
N GLU A 46 -3.80 -6.25 5.74
CA GLU A 46 -3.23 -4.91 5.87
C GLU A 46 -3.25 -4.19 4.52
N ALA A 47 -2.92 -4.89 3.43
CA ALA A 47 -2.98 -4.30 2.10
C ALA A 47 -4.38 -3.83 1.71
N ILE A 48 -5.40 -4.66 1.96
CA ILE A 48 -6.81 -4.34 1.70
C ILE A 48 -7.21 -3.07 2.45
N LEU A 49 -6.84 -2.96 3.73
CA LEU A 49 -7.16 -1.80 4.56
C LEU A 49 -6.55 -0.51 3.97
N HIS A 50 -5.30 -0.58 3.50
CA HIS A 50 -4.65 0.58 2.89
C HIS A 50 -5.23 0.96 1.52
N PHE A 51 -5.60 -0.01 0.67
CA PHE A 51 -6.30 0.30 -0.59
C PHE A 51 -7.69 0.90 -0.35
N GLN A 52 -8.42 0.42 0.66
CA GLN A 52 -9.69 1.03 1.07
C GLN A 52 -9.49 2.46 1.57
N GLN A 53 -8.43 2.73 2.31
CA GLN A 53 -8.12 4.09 2.76
C GLN A 53 -7.81 5.02 1.58
N ALA A 54 -7.06 4.55 0.58
CA ALA A 54 -6.82 5.30 -0.65
C ALA A 54 -8.14 5.66 -1.37
N LEU A 55 -9.09 4.71 -1.44
CA LEU A 55 -10.41 4.94 -2.04
C LEU A 55 -11.36 5.79 -1.18
N LYS A 56 -11.17 5.85 0.14
CA LYS A 56 -11.91 6.77 1.01
C LYS A 56 -11.51 8.21 0.75
N VAL A 57 -10.22 8.44 0.52
CA VAL A 57 -9.67 9.76 0.23
C VAL A 57 -9.97 10.17 -1.22
N ASN A 58 -9.75 9.26 -2.17
CA ASN A 58 -10.08 9.45 -3.57
C ASN A 58 -10.87 8.26 -4.13
N PRO A 59 -12.22 8.34 -4.13
CA PRO A 59 -13.10 7.29 -4.64
C PRO A 59 -12.90 6.94 -6.11
N ASP A 60 -12.42 7.90 -6.91
CA ASP A 60 -12.20 7.75 -8.35
C ASP A 60 -10.82 7.18 -8.68
N TYR A 61 -10.02 6.81 -7.67
CA TYR A 61 -8.69 6.30 -7.90
C TYR A 61 -8.69 4.84 -8.40
N GLU A 62 -8.74 4.70 -9.73
CA GLU A 62 -8.84 3.42 -10.42
C GLU A 62 -7.74 2.43 -10.02
N GLN A 63 -6.51 2.90 -9.83
CA GLN A 63 -5.39 2.03 -9.48
C GLN A 63 -5.59 1.36 -8.12
N ALA A 64 -6.08 2.11 -7.11
CA ALA A 64 -6.39 1.51 -5.81
C ALA A 64 -7.54 0.51 -5.91
N ARG A 65 -8.55 0.77 -6.76
CA ARG A 65 -9.64 -0.18 -7.00
C ARG A 65 -9.15 -1.48 -7.63
N LEU A 66 -8.30 -1.40 -8.65
CA LEU A 66 -7.69 -2.56 -9.29
C LEU A 66 -6.83 -3.35 -8.30
N ASN A 67 -6.02 -2.67 -7.50
CA ASN A 67 -5.17 -3.31 -6.50
C ASN A 67 -5.96 -3.96 -5.37
N LEU A 68 -7.07 -3.32 -4.93
CA LEU A 68 -8.00 -3.91 -3.98
C LEU A 68 -8.64 -5.19 -4.52
N SER A 69 -9.16 -5.15 -5.75
CA SER A 69 -9.72 -6.33 -6.42
C SER A 69 -8.69 -7.45 -6.53
N ARG A 70 -7.44 -7.12 -6.90
CA ARG A 70 -6.34 -8.09 -6.93
C ARG A 70 -6.05 -8.66 -5.55
N ALA A 71 -6.01 -7.82 -4.50
CA ALA A 71 -5.75 -8.25 -3.14
C ALA A 71 -6.82 -9.22 -2.61
N MET A 72 -8.08 -9.01 -3.00
CA MET A 72 -9.22 -9.88 -2.64
C MET A 72 -9.26 -11.18 -3.44
N LEU A 73 -8.76 -11.19 -4.68
CA LEU A 73 -8.80 -12.35 -5.56
C LEU A 73 -7.70 -13.38 -5.28
N ILE A 74 -6.59 -12.96 -4.67
CA ILE A 74 -5.47 -13.88 -4.36
C ILE A 74 -5.94 -14.86 -3.25
N PRO A 75 -5.99 -16.18 -3.51
CA PRO A 75 -6.45 -17.21 -2.57
C PRO A 75 -5.47 -17.44 -1.42
#